data_AF-A0A1B2Z3K3-F1
#
_entry.id   AF-A0A1B2Z3K3-F1
#
_cell.length_a   1.000
_cell.length_b   1.000
_cell.length_c   1.000
_cell.angle_alpha   90.00
_cell.angle_beta   90.00
_cell.angle_gamma   90.00
#
_symmetry.space_group_name_H-M   'P 1'
#
loop_
_entity.id
_entity.type
_entity.pdbx_description
1 polymer ?
#
loop_
_entity_poly.entity_id
_entity_poly.type
_entity_poly.pdbx_seq_one_letter_code
_entity_poly.pdbx_strand_id
1 'polypeptide(L)'
;MINNIRSILVFGLITGLFDYLSAHQIDKMVFLGVNVFHFVFLLLGANLRHSHVKLKYPRFMEYLFISPFQHQIHHSDNPDHFNKNLGSKLAIWDWILGSLILSNAVGKIKFGIGTSNSNYDSFVNNLLNPFRNLVKPLLKSLKVTNYNDQ
;
A
#
# COMPACT_ATOMS: atom_id res chain seq x y z
N MET A 1 7.31 6.74 11.52
CA MET A 1 8.64 7.39 11.55
C MET A 1 9.73 6.52 10.92
N ILE A 2 9.99 5.31 11.44
CA ILE A 2 11.03 4.39 10.91
C ILE A 2 10.85 4.08 9.40
N ASN A 3 9.62 3.79 8.96
CA ASN A 3 9.36 3.49 7.55
C ASN A 3 9.69 4.68 6.62
N ASN A 4 9.44 5.91 7.07
CA ASN A 4 9.75 7.11 6.29
C ASN A 4 11.26 7.34 6.22
N ILE A 5 12.00 7.16 7.33
CA ILE A 5 13.46 7.26 7.36
C ILE A 5 14.09 6.22 6.42
N ARG A 6 13.66 4.96 6.54
CA ARG A 6 14.07 3.89 5.62
C ARG A 6 13.79 4.27 4.18
N SER A 7 12.60 4.82 3.91
CA SER A 7 12.21 5.19 2.55
C SER A 7 13.08 6.30 1.99
N ILE A 8 13.38 7.34 2.77
CA ILE A 8 14.28 8.44 2.36
C ILE A 8 15.68 7.90 2.04
N LEU A 9 16.24 7.07 2.93
CA LEU A 9 17.58 6.51 2.75
C LEU A 9 17.67 5.60 1.52
N VAL A 10 16.75 4.66 1.40
CA VAL A 10 16.70 3.72 0.26
C VAL A 10 16.47 4.49 -1.04
N PHE A 11 15.52 5.42 -1.05
CA PHE A 11 15.21 6.21 -2.24
C PHE A 11 16.39 7.09 -2.66
N GLY A 12 17.02 7.80 -1.72
CA GLY A 12 18.17 8.65 -2.00
C GLY A 12 19.36 7.86 -2.53
N LEU A 13 19.69 6.73 -1.89
CA LEU A 13 20.79 5.87 -2.34
C LEU A 13 20.53 5.28 -3.73
N ILE A 14 19.35 4.71 -3.97
CA ILE A 14 19.01 4.10 -5.26
C ILE A 14 18.99 5.18 -6.35
N THR A 15 18.36 6.33 -6.10
CA THR A 15 18.25 7.41 -7.09
C THR A 15 19.61 8.00 -7.39
N GLY A 16 20.43 8.30 -6.38
CA GLY A 16 21.78 8.84 -6.57
C GLY A 16 22.72 7.87 -7.29
N LEU A 17 22.67 6.57 -6.94
CA LEU A 17 23.46 5.55 -7.63
C LEU A 17 23.03 5.41 -9.09
N PHE A 18 21.72 5.34 -9.34
CA PHE A 18 21.20 5.21 -10.70
C PHE A 18 21.52 6.46 -11.54
N ASP A 19 21.44 7.66 -10.96
CA ASP A 19 21.79 8.91 -11.63
C ASP A 19 23.26 8.96 -12.02
N TYR A 20 24.15 8.60 -11.09
CA TYR A 20 25.58 8.49 -11.34
C TYR A 20 25.89 7.48 -12.45
N LEU A 21 25.32 6.26 -12.37
CA LEU A 21 25.53 5.21 -13.37
C LEU A 21 24.94 5.56 -14.75
N SER A 22 23.88 6.37 -14.78
CA SER A 22 23.24 6.82 -16.01
C SER A 22 23.97 7.98 -16.70
N ALA A 23 25.06 8.50 -16.10
CA ALA A 23 25.70 9.75 -16.52
C ALA A 23 24.71 10.92 -16.64
N HIS A 24 23.83 11.07 -15.64
CA HIS A 24 22.81 12.12 -15.52
C HIS A 24 21.79 12.15 -16.68
N GLN A 25 21.60 11.03 -17.38
CA GLN A 25 20.60 10.93 -18.46
C GLN A 25 19.16 10.76 -17.95
N ILE A 26 18.96 10.58 -16.64
CA ILE A 26 17.62 10.45 -16.03
C ILE A 26 16.77 11.69 -16.28
N ASP A 27 17.38 12.87 -16.35
CA ASP A 27 16.68 14.13 -16.61
C ASP A 27 15.95 14.12 -17.97
N LYS A 28 16.42 13.30 -18.93
CA LYS A 28 15.78 13.11 -20.25
C LYS A 28 14.54 12.21 -20.21
N MET A 29 14.29 11.50 -19.10
CA MET A 29 13.09 10.67 -18.89
C MET A 29 12.00 11.41 -18.11
N VAL A 30 12.06 12.75 -18.06
CA VAL A 30 11.04 13.62 -17.51
C VAL A 30 10.28 14.27 -18.68
N PHE A 31 8.99 13.98 -18.80
CA PHE A 31 8.10 14.64 -19.76
C PHE A 31 7.20 15.60 -18.99
N LEU A 32 7.28 16.91 -19.30
CA LEU A 32 6.52 17.97 -18.61
C LEU A 32 6.69 17.99 -17.08
N GLY A 33 7.88 17.65 -16.56
CA GLY A 33 8.13 17.60 -15.11
C GLY A 33 7.68 16.30 -14.43
N VAL A 34 7.13 15.34 -15.18
CA VAL A 34 6.70 14.04 -14.66
C VAL A 34 7.57 12.92 -15.25
N ASN A 35 8.01 12.01 -14.40
CA ASN A 35 8.72 10.80 -14.83
C ASN A 35 7.87 10.00 -15.83
N VAL A 36 8.42 9.69 -17.00
CA VAL A 36 7.70 9.01 -18.09
C VAL A 36 7.09 7.68 -17.65
N PHE A 37 7.75 6.91 -16.78
CA PHE A 37 7.20 5.66 -16.24
C PHE A 37 5.99 5.91 -15.33
N HIS A 38 6.01 7.00 -14.54
CA HIS A 38 4.85 7.39 -13.75
C HIS A 38 3.69 7.81 -14.66
N PHE A 39 3.96 8.59 -15.69
CA PHE A 39 2.97 9.01 -16.66
C PHE A 39 2.32 7.81 -17.38
N VAL A 40 3.12 6.87 -17.87
CA VAL A 40 2.62 5.61 -18.46
C VAL A 40 1.79 4.82 -17.46
N PHE A 41 2.23 4.70 -16.21
CA PHE A 41 1.47 4.00 -15.17
C PHE A 41 0.10 4.65 -14.91
N LEU A 42 0.03 5.99 -14.90
CA LEU A 42 -1.23 6.73 -14.80
C LEU A 42 -2.13 6.48 -16.01
N LEU A 43 -1.57 6.51 -17.23
CA LEU A 43 -2.29 6.22 -18.48
C LEU A 43 -2.86 4.81 -18.52
N LEU A 44 -2.13 3.82 -18.01
CA LEU A 44 -2.57 2.43 -17.95
C LEU A 44 -3.70 2.20 -16.92
N GLY A 45 -4.14 3.25 -16.24
CA GLY A 45 -5.34 3.22 -15.39
C GLY A 45 -5.03 3.12 -13.92
N ALA A 46 -3.82 3.46 -13.46
CA ALA A 46 -3.52 3.53 -12.03
C ALA A 46 -4.49 4.44 -11.25
N ASN A 47 -5.07 5.45 -11.91
CA ASN A 47 -6.12 6.31 -11.33
C ASN A 47 -7.40 5.52 -10.95
N LEU A 48 -7.68 4.41 -11.63
CA LEU A 48 -8.91 3.63 -11.44
C LEU A 48 -8.82 2.61 -10.30
N ARG A 49 -7.63 2.40 -9.73
CA ARG A 49 -7.38 1.34 -8.73
C ARG A 49 -8.09 1.54 -7.39
N HIS A 50 -8.62 2.74 -7.12
CA HIS A 50 -9.47 3.06 -5.97
C HIS A 50 -10.89 3.49 -6.38
N SER A 51 -11.23 3.30 -7.64
CA SER A 51 -12.59 3.53 -8.16
C SER A 51 -13.40 2.23 -8.16
N HIS A 52 -14.68 2.33 -8.51
CA HIS A 52 -15.54 1.16 -8.71
C HIS A 52 -15.32 0.46 -10.07
N VAL A 53 -14.49 1.04 -10.96
CA VAL A 53 -14.24 0.52 -12.31
C VAL A 53 -13.25 -0.64 -12.24
N LYS A 54 -13.67 -1.80 -12.76
CA LYS A 54 -12.88 -3.05 -12.72
C LYS A 54 -11.97 -3.18 -13.94
N LEU A 55 -10.96 -2.32 -14.05
CA LEU A 55 -9.99 -2.43 -15.14
C LEU A 55 -9.01 -3.58 -14.88
N LYS A 56 -9.11 -4.62 -15.71
CA LYS A 56 -8.24 -5.82 -15.71
C LYS A 56 -7.21 -5.70 -16.83
N TYR A 57 -6.03 -6.28 -16.64
CA TYR A 57 -5.07 -6.43 -17.72
C TYR A 57 -5.16 -7.83 -18.33
N PRO A 58 -4.63 -8.04 -19.55
CA PRO A 58 -4.40 -9.38 -20.09
C PRO A 58 -3.65 -10.26 -19.08
N ARG A 59 -4.02 -11.54 -19.01
CA ARG A 59 -3.53 -12.47 -17.98
C ARG A 59 -2.01 -12.49 -17.84
N PHE A 60 -1.26 -12.50 -18.95
CA PHE A 60 0.20 -12.52 -18.91
C PHE A 60 0.80 -11.23 -18.31
N MET A 61 0.15 -10.09 -18.51
CA MET A 61 0.59 -8.81 -17.96
C MET A 61 0.39 -8.77 -16.45
N GLU A 62 -0.63 -9.42 -15.92
CA GLU A 62 -0.94 -9.47 -14.48
C GLU A 62 0.08 -10.26 -13.65
N TYR A 63 0.98 -11.01 -14.29
CA TYR A 63 2.15 -11.62 -13.64
C TYR A 63 3.34 -10.65 -13.51
N LEU A 64 3.38 -9.60 -14.33
CA LEU A 64 4.47 -8.62 -14.35
C LEU A 64 4.07 -7.30 -13.69
N PHE A 65 2.86 -6.83 -13.98
CA PHE A 65 2.29 -5.56 -13.53
C PHE A 65 1.02 -5.80 -12.73
N ILE A 66 0.80 -4.97 -11.71
CA ILE A 66 -0.44 -4.96 -10.94
C ILE A 66 -1.50 -4.20 -11.74
N SER A 67 -2.57 -4.88 -12.14
CA SER A 67 -3.73 -4.21 -12.74
C SER A 67 -4.51 -3.41 -11.69
N PRO A 68 -5.28 -2.39 -12.09
CA PRO A 68 -6.14 -1.65 -11.17
C PRO A 68 -7.08 -2.57 -10.39
N PHE A 69 -7.60 -3.62 -11.02
CA PHE A 69 -8.43 -4.61 -10.35
C PHE A 69 -7.64 -5.50 -9.37
N GLN A 70 -6.39 -5.89 -9.66
CA GLN A 70 -5.55 -6.61 -8.69
C GLN A 70 -5.28 -5.79 -7.43
N HIS A 71 -5.07 -4.48 -7.58
CA HIS A 71 -4.94 -3.56 -6.44
C HIS A 71 -6.27 -3.38 -5.69
N GLN A 72 -7.42 -3.38 -6.39
CA GLN A 72 -8.73 -3.40 -5.71
C GLN A 72 -8.95 -4.70 -4.91
N ILE A 73 -8.52 -5.86 -5.43
CA ILE A 73 -8.58 -7.15 -4.70
C ILE A 73 -7.80 -7.05 -3.39
N HIS A 74 -6.61 -6.43 -3.40
CA HIS A 74 -5.81 -6.19 -2.19
C HIS A 74 -6.57 -5.41 -1.10
N HIS A 75 -7.43 -4.45 -1.49
CA HIS A 75 -8.25 -3.66 -0.56
C HIS A 75 -9.59 -4.32 -0.17
N SER A 76 -9.90 -5.48 -0.72
CA SER A 76 -11.19 -6.11 -0.46
C SER A 76 -11.31 -6.60 0.99
N ASP A 77 -12.55 -6.71 1.47
CA ASP A 77 -12.87 -7.23 2.81
C ASP A 77 -12.90 -8.76 2.90
N ASN A 78 -12.63 -9.48 1.80
CA ASN A 78 -12.61 -10.93 1.78
C ASN A 78 -11.30 -11.45 2.45
N PRO A 79 -11.38 -12.27 3.52
CA PRO A 79 -10.21 -12.85 4.17
C PRO A 79 -9.27 -13.61 3.22
N ASP A 80 -9.79 -14.22 2.15
CA ASP A 80 -8.97 -14.95 1.16
C ASP A 80 -8.03 -14.03 0.37
N HIS A 81 -8.32 -12.74 0.33
CA HIS A 81 -7.52 -11.74 -0.38
C HIS A 81 -6.52 -11.03 0.53
N PHE A 82 -6.50 -11.34 1.83
CA PHE A 82 -5.57 -10.73 2.77
C PHE A 82 -4.13 -11.13 2.46
N ASN A 83 -3.22 -10.16 2.55
CA ASN A 83 -1.80 -10.33 2.22
C ASN A 83 -1.55 -10.78 0.77
N LYS A 84 -2.45 -10.42 -0.15
CA LYS A 84 -2.32 -10.69 -1.59
C LYS A 84 -2.11 -9.40 -2.38
N ASN A 85 -1.47 -9.51 -3.54
CA ASN A 85 -1.21 -8.39 -4.47
C ASN A 85 -0.59 -7.16 -3.76
N LEU A 86 0.48 -7.38 -3.02
CA LEU A 86 1.18 -6.38 -2.21
C LEU A 86 2.00 -5.38 -3.05
N GLY A 87 2.31 -5.73 -4.30
CA GLY A 87 3.01 -4.88 -5.23
C GLY A 87 2.25 -3.58 -5.54
N SER A 88 2.97 -2.46 -5.62
CA SER A 88 2.35 -1.16 -5.97
C SER A 88 2.20 -0.95 -7.48
N LYS A 89 3.12 -1.51 -8.28
CA LYS A 89 3.17 -1.41 -9.75
C LYS A 89 3.54 -2.73 -10.40
N LEU A 90 4.48 -3.45 -9.80
CA LEU A 90 5.01 -4.72 -10.29
C LEU A 90 4.39 -5.88 -9.51
N ALA A 91 3.79 -6.82 -10.25
CA ALA A 91 3.22 -8.05 -9.71
C ALA A 91 4.24 -9.19 -9.63
N ILE A 92 5.42 -9.01 -10.25
CA ILE A 92 6.47 -10.04 -10.27
C ILE A 92 6.89 -10.48 -8.87
N TRP A 93 6.90 -9.57 -7.91
CA TRP A 93 7.22 -9.88 -6.52
C TRP A 93 6.14 -10.75 -5.88
N ASP A 94 4.87 -10.43 -6.13
CA ASP A 94 3.76 -11.25 -5.67
C ASP A 94 3.75 -12.62 -6.32
N TRP A 95 4.17 -12.71 -7.58
CA TRP A 95 4.26 -13.97 -8.29
C TRP A 95 5.35 -14.87 -7.69
N ILE A 96 6.56 -14.34 -7.51
CA ILE A 96 7.71 -15.09 -6.97
C ILE A 96 7.46 -15.50 -5.51
N LEU A 97 6.80 -14.63 -4.72
CA LEU A 97 6.57 -14.86 -3.29
C LEU A 97 5.23 -15.54 -2.99
N GLY A 98 4.42 -15.86 -4.00
CA GLY A 98 3.15 -16.58 -3.84
C GLY A 98 1.99 -15.76 -3.25
N SER A 99 2.09 -14.43 -3.26
CA SER A 99 1.00 -13.51 -2.87
C SER A 99 0.15 -13.04 -4.05
N LEU A 100 0.40 -13.52 -5.27
CA LEU A 100 -0.36 -13.11 -6.46
C LEU A 100 -1.76 -13.73 -6.52
N ILE A 101 -2.76 -12.88 -6.70
CA ILE A 101 -4.11 -13.26 -7.17
C ILE A 101 -4.39 -12.53 -8.48
N LEU A 102 -4.71 -13.31 -9.52
CA LEU A 102 -5.09 -12.78 -10.83
C LEU A 102 -6.51 -12.22 -10.83
N SER A 103 -6.77 -11.22 -11.66
CA SER A 103 -8.07 -10.54 -11.74
C SER A 103 -9.22 -11.45 -12.20
N ASN A 104 -8.93 -12.52 -12.94
CA ASN A 104 -9.91 -13.45 -13.46
C ASN A 104 -10.38 -14.48 -12.41
N ALA A 105 -9.58 -14.70 -11.36
CA ALA A 105 -9.93 -15.59 -10.26
C ALA A 105 -10.98 -14.98 -9.31
N VAL A 106 -11.20 -13.66 -9.38
CA VAL A 106 -12.09 -12.92 -8.49
C VAL A 106 -13.23 -12.26 -9.26
N GLY A 107 -14.46 -12.52 -8.81
CA GLY A 107 -15.69 -11.97 -9.39
C GLY A 107 -16.09 -10.62 -8.79
N LYS A 108 -16.96 -10.65 -7.79
CA LYS A 108 -17.41 -9.45 -7.06
C LYS A 108 -16.54 -9.27 -5.82
N ILE A 109 -16.08 -8.04 -5.64
CA ILE A 109 -15.35 -7.61 -4.44
C ILE A 109 -16.26 -6.69 -3.63
N LYS A 110 -16.17 -6.79 -2.31
CA LYS A 110 -16.75 -5.85 -1.36
C LYS A 110 -15.60 -5.17 -0.62
N PHE A 111 -15.90 -4.01 -0.06
CA PHE A 111 -14.96 -3.18 0.65
C PHE A 111 -15.57 -2.78 1.98
N GLY A 112 -14.73 -2.62 2.99
CA GLY A 112 -15.17 -2.19 4.31
C GLY A 112 -14.30 -2.80 5.40
N ILE A 113 -14.60 -2.42 6.64
CA ILE A 113 -13.90 -2.85 7.85
C ILE A 113 -14.58 -4.07 8.52
N GLY A 114 -15.40 -4.82 7.78
CA GLY A 114 -16.23 -5.91 8.31
C GLY A 114 -17.28 -5.44 9.33
N THR A 115 -17.93 -6.38 10.01
CA THR A 115 -18.97 -6.11 11.02
C THR A 115 -18.39 -6.03 12.44
N SER A 116 -17.41 -5.17 12.72
CA SER A 116 -17.00 -4.90 14.11
C SER A 116 -15.97 -3.77 14.23
N ASN A 117 -16.43 -2.52 14.33
CA ASN A 117 -15.70 -1.50 15.09
C ASN A 117 -16.60 -0.29 15.39
N SER A 118 -17.53 -0.46 16.34
CA SER A 118 -18.35 0.66 16.86
C SER A 118 -17.50 1.81 17.43
N ASN A 119 -16.23 1.55 17.74
CA ASN A 119 -15.29 2.54 18.25
C ASN A 119 -14.74 3.48 17.16
N TYR A 120 -15.08 3.32 15.88
CA TYR A 120 -14.57 4.15 14.78
C TYR A 120 -15.68 4.60 13.83
N ASP A 121 -16.87 4.83 14.39
CA ASP A 121 -18.10 5.20 13.68
C ASP A 121 -18.26 6.71 13.42
N SER A 122 -17.45 7.56 14.07
CA SER A 122 -17.51 9.02 13.92
C SER A 122 -16.14 9.62 13.63
N PHE A 123 -16.14 10.81 13.00
CA PHE A 123 -14.91 11.57 12.71
C PHE A 123 -14.07 11.80 13.97
N VAL A 124 -14.72 12.21 15.06
CA VAL A 124 -14.07 12.47 16.34
C VAL A 124 -13.48 11.18 16.93
N ASN A 125 -14.21 10.07 16.87
CA ASN A 125 -13.72 8.78 17.32
C ASN A 125 -12.50 8.33 16.49
N ASN A 126 -12.54 8.48 15.17
CA ASN A 126 -11.40 8.19 14.29
C ASN A 126 -10.16 9.04 14.60
N LEU A 127 -10.34 10.32 14.97
CA LEU A 127 -9.24 11.21 15.29
C LEU A 127 -8.66 10.96 16.68
N LEU A 128 -9.51 10.72 17.70
CA LEU A 128 -9.08 10.69 19.10
C LEU A 128 -8.79 9.29 19.64
N ASN A 129 -9.47 8.24 19.14
CA ASN A 129 -9.32 6.90 19.70
C ASN A 129 -7.91 6.29 19.51
N PRO A 130 -7.15 6.57 18.42
CA PRO A 130 -5.76 6.14 18.34
C PRO A 130 -4.92 6.63 19.54
N PHE A 131 -5.10 7.89 19.96
CA PHE A 131 -4.36 8.45 21.10
C PHE A 131 -4.88 7.92 22.44
N ARG A 132 -6.20 7.82 22.62
CA ARG A 132 -6.80 7.24 23.83
C ARG A 132 -6.35 5.79 24.07
N ASN A 133 -6.26 5.01 22.99
CA ASN A 133 -5.84 3.62 23.04
C ASN A 133 -4.33 3.46 23.27
N LEU A 134 -3.52 4.48 22.98
CA LEU A 134 -2.11 4.52 23.34
C LEU A 134 -1.89 4.90 24.82
N VAL A 135 -2.65 5.89 25.32
CA VAL A 135 -2.48 6.42 26.68
C VAL A 135 -2.98 5.44 27.75
N LYS A 136 -4.10 4.72 27.51
CA LYS A 136 -4.68 3.80 28.50
C LYS A 136 -3.72 2.68 28.94
N PRO A 137 -3.07 1.92 28.03
CA PRO A 137 -2.08 0.91 28.42
C PRO A 137 -0.84 1.52 29.08
N LEU A 138 -0.39 2.69 28.62
CA LEU A 138 0.76 3.41 29.17
C LEU A 138 0.55 3.81 30.64
N LEU A 139 -0.60 4.42 30.95
CA LEU A 139 -0.96 4.77 32.32
C LEU A 139 -1.17 3.55 33.21
N LYS A 140 -1.70 2.45 32.66
CA LYS A 140 -1.83 1.18 33.38
C LYS A 140 -0.46 0.58 33.70
N SER A 141 0.48 0.62 32.76
CA SER A 141 1.85 0.15 32.96
C SER A 141 2.56 0.94 34.06
N LEU A 142 2.43 2.27 34.08
CA LEU A 142 3.08 3.13 35.08
C LEU A 142 2.52 2.91 36.50
N LYS A 143 1.22 2.62 36.63
CA LYS A 143 0.61 2.30 37.93
C LYS A 143 1.02 0.94 38.48
N VAL A 144 1.27 -0.04 37.61
CA VAL A 144 1.72 -1.38 38.02
C VAL A 144 3.15 -1.35 38.54
N THR A 145 4.05 -0.55 37.94
CA THR A 145 5.42 -0.41 38.43
C THR A 145 5.45 0.17 39.85
N ASN A 146 4.65 1.19 40.14
CA ASN A 146 4.59 1.81 41.46
C ASN A 146 4.01 0.92 42.58
N TYR A 147 3.36 -0.20 42.26
CA TYR A 147 2.79 -1.12 43.24
C TYR A 147 3.75 -2.25 43.62
N ASN A 148 4.72 -2.56 42.77
CA ASN A 148 5.71 -3.62 43.01
C ASN A 148 6.99 -3.12 43.71
N ASP A 149 7.08 -1.80 43.96
CA ASP A 149 8.19 -1.14 44.66
C ASP A 149 7.83 -0.76 46.13
N GLN A 150 6.77 -1.35 46.69
CA GLN A 150 6.39 -1.29 48.13
C GLN A 150 6.42 -2.69 48.75
#